data_AF-A0A162C2L4-F1
#
_entry.id   AF-A0A162C2L4-F1
#
_cell.length_a   1.000
_cell.length_b   1.000
_cell.length_c   1.000
_cell.angle_alpha   90.00
_cell.angle_beta   90.00
_cell.angle_gamma   90.00
#
_symmetry.space_group_name_H-M   'P 1'
#
loop_
_entity.id
_entity.type
_entity.pdbx_description
1 polymer ?
#
loop_
_entity_poly.entity_id
_entity_poly.type
_entity_poly.pdbx_seq_one_letter_code
_entity_poly.pdbx_strand_id
1 'polypeptide(L)'
;MMTFDEIQLHIDLNVVDGDFVFNDSLSPATLKKADVIAQDIKHRVLESGLLVKLIGLRNQNGIKPILTELELLVEQDNRLKPGSINIIKNDNGLSIEAKTRQYGGNHEI
;
A
#
# COMPACT_ATOMS: atom_id res chain seq x y z
N MET A 1 -11.94 -18.81 -19.69
CA MET A 1 -12.66 -17.54 -19.86
C MET A 1 -12.62 -16.86 -18.49
N MET A 2 -11.88 -15.76 -18.33
CA MET A 2 -11.90 -15.01 -17.07
C MET A 2 -13.28 -14.38 -16.89
N THR A 3 -13.87 -14.49 -15.70
CA THR A 3 -15.19 -13.91 -15.42
C THR A 3 -15.07 -12.41 -15.21
N PHE A 4 -16.14 -11.65 -15.48
CA PHE A 4 -16.17 -10.20 -15.25
C PHE A 4 -15.84 -9.83 -13.79
N ASP A 5 -16.15 -10.72 -12.84
CA ASP A 5 -15.82 -10.56 -11.42
C ASP A 5 -14.31 -10.58 -11.14
N GLU A 6 -13.52 -11.37 -11.88
CA GLU A 6 -12.04 -11.37 -11.75
C GLU A 6 -11.41 -10.07 -12.25
N ILE A 7 -12.07 -9.37 -13.17
CA ILE A 7 -11.60 -8.14 -13.82
C ILE A 7 -11.94 -6.90 -12.97
N GLN A 8 -13.08 -6.88 -12.27
CA GLN A 8 -13.48 -5.75 -11.42
C GLN A 8 -12.85 -5.75 -10.03
N LEU A 9 -12.34 -6.88 -9.53
CA LEU A 9 -11.84 -6.98 -8.14
C LEU A 9 -10.58 -6.14 -7.85
N HIS A 10 -10.01 -5.44 -8.83
CA HIS A 10 -8.73 -4.75 -8.70
C HIS A 10 -8.65 -3.44 -9.47
N ILE A 11 -9.74 -2.68 -9.59
CA ILE A 11 -9.72 -1.32 -10.17
C ILE A 11 -10.18 -0.33 -9.10
N ASP A 12 -9.44 0.76 -8.93
CA ASP A 12 -9.79 1.87 -8.04
C ASP A 12 -9.51 3.22 -8.73
N LEU A 13 -10.05 4.31 -8.20
CA LEU A 13 -9.72 5.66 -8.65
C LEU A 13 -8.29 6.01 -8.23
N ASN A 14 -7.55 6.65 -9.13
CA ASN A 14 -6.20 7.12 -8.82
C ASN A 14 -6.30 8.43 -8.03
N VAL A 15 -5.79 8.41 -6.80
CA VAL A 15 -5.74 9.56 -5.89
C VAL A 15 -4.29 9.94 -5.65
N VAL A 16 -3.94 11.17 -6.02
CA VAL A 16 -2.61 11.73 -5.80
C VAL A 16 -2.78 13.00 -4.97
N ASP A 17 -2.02 13.09 -3.87
CA ASP A 17 -2.01 14.23 -2.96
C ASP A 17 -3.41 14.66 -2.44
N GLY A 18 -4.30 13.67 -2.28
CA GLY A 18 -5.64 13.87 -1.73
C GLY A 18 -6.70 14.25 -2.75
N ASP A 19 -6.38 14.24 -4.06
CA ASP A 19 -7.33 14.56 -5.12
C ASP A 19 -7.32 13.51 -6.24
N PHE A 20 -8.43 13.44 -6.97
CA PHE A 20 -8.55 12.59 -8.16
C PHE A 20 -7.73 13.17 -9.30
N VAL A 21 -6.94 12.33 -9.95
CA VAL A 21 -6.22 12.73 -11.16
C VAL A 21 -6.97 12.29 -12.41
N PHE A 22 -6.89 13.09 -13.47
CA PHE A 22 -7.54 12.80 -14.74
C PHE A 22 -6.59 12.07 -15.71
N ASN A 23 -7.16 11.24 -16.57
CA ASN A 23 -6.48 10.68 -17.73
C ASN A 23 -6.57 11.62 -18.95
N ASP A 24 -5.95 11.22 -20.07
CA ASP A 24 -5.92 12.02 -21.32
C ASP A 24 -7.32 12.30 -21.91
N SER A 25 -8.33 11.53 -21.50
CA SER A 25 -9.73 11.72 -21.89
C SER A 25 -10.52 12.62 -20.93
N LEU A 26 -9.84 13.32 -20.00
CA LEU A 26 -10.46 14.14 -18.95
C LEU A 26 -11.44 13.38 -18.07
N SER A 27 -11.26 12.06 -17.93
CA SER A 27 -12.01 11.22 -16.99
C SER A 27 -11.13 10.85 -15.79
N PRO A 28 -11.70 10.57 -14.60
CA PRO A 28 -10.93 10.09 -13.46
C PRO A 28 -10.05 8.90 -13.87
N ALA A 29 -8.76 9.02 -13.63
CA ALA A 29 -7.82 7.95 -13.89
C ALA A 29 -8.05 6.83 -12.88
N THR A 30 -7.70 5.61 -13.27
CA THR A 30 -7.90 4.42 -12.45
C THR A 30 -6.59 3.67 -12.26
N LEU A 31 -6.38 3.13 -11.07
CA LEU A 31 -5.30 2.17 -10.77
C LEU A 31 -5.78 0.75 -10.98
N LYS A 32 -4.83 -0.18 -11.18
CA LYS A 32 -5.13 -1.61 -11.35
C LYS A 32 -4.19 -2.50 -10.53
N LYS A 33 -4.68 -3.67 -10.12
CA LYS A 33 -3.85 -4.75 -9.53
C LYS A 33 -3.01 -4.26 -8.34
N ALA A 34 -1.69 -4.41 -8.40
CA ALA A 34 -0.77 -4.05 -7.33
C ALA A 34 -0.76 -2.54 -7.04
N ASP A 35 -1.10 -1.69 -8.03
CA ASP A 35 -1.13 -0.24 -7.82
C ASP A 35 -2.26 0.17 -6.88
N VAL A 36 -3.41 -0.52 -6.95
CA VAL A 36 -4.52 -0.32 -5.99
C VAL A 36 -4.09 -0.69 -4.59
N ILE A 37 -3.39 -1.83 -4.44
CA ILE A 37 -2.88 -2.28 -3.14
C ILE A 37 -1.87 -1.26 -2.59
N ALA A 38 -0.97 -0.75 -3.43
CA ALA A 38 0.00 0.25 -3.03
C ALA A 38 -0.66 1.56 -2.57
N GLN A 39 -1.72 2.02 -3.27
CA GLN A 39 -2.49 3.20 -2.87
C GLN A 39 -3.17 2.99 -1.51
N ASP A 40 -3.82 1.85 -1.29
CA ASP A 40 -4.50 1.53 -0.03
C ASP A 40 -3.52 1.47 1.15
N ILE A 41 -2.33 0.89 0.94
CA ILE A 41 -1.27 0.87 1.95
C ILE A 41 -0.78 2.29 2.25
N LYS A 42 -0.56 3.12 1.23
CA LYS A 42 -0.17 4.53 1.40
C LYS A 42 -1.21 5.28 2.24
N HIS A 43 -2.49 5.16 1.92
CA HIS A 43 -3.57 5.80 2.68
C HIS A 43 -3.64 5.29 4.11
N ARG A 44 -3.63 3.97 4.32
CA ARG A 44 -3.64 3.38 5.67
C ARG A 44 -2.48 3.89 6.54
N VAL A 45 -1.28 3.97 5.97
CA VAL A 45 -0.09 4.48 6.67
C VAL A 45 -0.24 5.97 7.01
N LEU A 46 -0.74 6.78 6.09
CA LEU A 46 -1.01 8.21 6.33
C LEU A 46 -2.08 8.40 7.42
N GLU A 47 -3.20 7.69 7.31
CA GLU A 47 -4.35 7.77 8.21
C GLU A 47 -4.03 7.29 9.63
N SER A 48 -3.09 6.36 9.77
CA SER A 48 -2.65 5.86 11.09
C SER A 48 -2.00 6.93 11.98
N GLY A 49 -1.50 8.02 11.39
CA GLY A 49 -0.73 9.04 12.10
C GLY A 49 0.66 8.58 12.58
N LEU A 50 1.10 7.35 12.28
CA LEU A 50 2.39 6.82 12.72
C LEU A 50 3.57 7.57 12.10
N LEU A 51 3.43 8.09 10.88
CA LEU A 51 4.45 8.92 10.24
C LEU A 51 4.73 10.21 11.02
N VAL A 52 3.70 10.81 11.62
CA VAL A 52 3.84 12.04 12.40
C VAL A 52 4.71 11.80 13.63
N LYS A 53 4.61 10.61 14.25
CA LYS A 53 5.45 10.22 15.40
C LYS A 53 6.94 10.11 15.05
N LEU A 54 7.29 9.93 13.78
CA LEU A 54 8.68 9.87 13.31
C LEU A 54 9.29 11.26 13.09
N ILE A 55 8.47 12.32 13.01
CA ILE A 55 8.96 13.68 12.77
C ILE A 55 9.83 14.13 13.94
N GLY A 56 11.02 14.64 13.64
CA GLY A 56 11.99 15.08 14.66
C GLY A 56 12.66 13.93 15.44
N LEU A 57 12.20 12.69 15.30
CA LEU A 57 12.78 11.54 15.98
C LEU A 57 14.07 11.11 15.27
N ARG A 58 15.16 11.00 16.04
CA ARG A 58 16.50 10.65 15.53
C ARG A 58 17.14 9.45 16.25
N ASN A 59 16.62 9.07 17.40
CA ASN A 59 17.17 7.96 18.17
C ASN A 59 16.59 6.62 17.67
N GLN A 60 17.46 5.63 17.46
CA GLN A 60 17.03 4.34 16.89
C GLN A 60 16.07 3.58 17.81
N ASN A 61 16.19 3.74 19.13
CA ASN A 61 15.35 3.03 20.10
C ASN A 61 13.89 3.47 20.06
N GLY A 62 13.61 4.74 19.72
CA GLY A 62 12.28 5.27 19.51
C GLY A 62 11.75 5.03 18.10
N ILE A 63 12.62 5.02 17.09
CA ILE A 63 12.24 4.76 15.69
C ILE A 63 11.80 3.30 15.51
N LYS A 64 12.57 2.34 16.05
CA LYS A 64 12.32 0.90 15.86
C LYS A 64 10.89 0.47 16.22
N PRO A 65 10.32 0.82 17.39
CA PRO A 65 8.94 0.47 17.73
C PRO A 65 7.91 1.01 16.74
N ILE A 66 8.09 2.24 16.24
CA ILE A 66 7.16 2.85 15.28
C ILE A 66 7.25 2.13 13.92
N LEU A 67 8.46 1.75 13.48
CA LEU A 67 8.63 0.95 12.26
C LEU A 67 7.99 -0.44 12.40
N THR A 68 8.10 -1.08 13.56
CA THR A 68 7.41 -2.35 13.83
C THR A 68 5.89 -2.17 13.83
N GLU A 69 5.36 -1.09 14.42
CA GLU A 69 3.93 -0.79 14.40
C GLU A 69 3.41 -0.56 12.97
N LEU A 70 4.19 0.15 12.14
CA LEU A 70 3.91 0.32 10.72
C LEU A 70 3.93 -1.02 9.96
N GLU A 71 4.90 -1.89 10.22
CA GLU A 71 4.99 -3.20 9.59
C GLU A 71 3.74 -4.04 9.91
N LEU A 72 3.35 -4.10 11.18
CA LEU A 72 2.13 -4.78 11.63
C LEU A 72 0.86 -4.18 11.03
N LEU A 73 0.81 -2.85 10.86
CA LEU A 73 -0.32 -2.17 10.22
C LEU A 73 -0.46 -2.56 8.74
N VAL A 74 0.66 -2.63 8.01
CA VAL A 74 0.69 -3.04 6.60
C VAL A 74 0.34 -4.52 6.45
N GLU A 75 0.82 -5.36 7.37
CA GLU A 75 0.56 -6.81 7.42
C GLU A 75 -0.94 -7.14 7.52
N GLN A 76 -1.78 -6.23 8.04
CA GLN A 76 -3.24 -6.40 8.10
C GLN A 76 -3.92 -6.42 6.73
N ASP A 77 -3.21 -6.08 5.65
CA ASP A 77 -3.75 -6.20 4.31
C ASP A 77 -3.68 -7.65 3.81
N ASN A 78 -4.85 -8.29 3.73
CA ASN A 78 -4.97 -9.69 3.31
C ASN A 78 -4.49 -9.97 1.87
N ARG A 79 -4.23 -8.94 1.06
CA ARG A 79 -3.68 -9.07 -0.30
C ARG A 79 -2.15 -9.18 -0.29
N LEU A 80 -1.48 -8.91 0.83
CA LEU A 80 -0.04 -9.02 0.99
C LEU A 80 0.35 -10.37 1.61
N LYS A 81 1.50 -10.91 1.21
CA LYS A 81 2.04 -12.14 1.77
C LYS A 81 2.63 -11.84 3.15
N PRO A 82 2.18 -12.52 4.22
CA PRO A 82 2.72 -12.29 5.55
C PRO A 82 4.22 -12.54 5.64
N GLY A 83 4.92 -11.73 6.42
CA GLY A 83 6.38 -11.77 6.59
C GLY A 83 7.17 -11.34 5.35
N SER A 84 6.51 -10.70 4.36
CA SER A 84 7.19 -10.13 3.19
C SER A 84 7.32 -8.62 3.21
N ILE A 85 6.80 -7.97 4.25
CA ILE A 85 6.81 -6.52 4.41
C ILE A 85 8.18 -6.08 4.88
N ASN A 86 8.75 -5.12 4.19
CA ASN A 86 10.01 -4.49 4.56
C ASN A 86 9.83 -2.97 4.52
N ILE A 87 10.05 -2.32 5.66
CA ILE A 87 9.94 -0.87 5.79
C ILE A 87 11.32 -0.27 6.01
N ILE A 88 11.76 0.51 5.04
CA ILE A 88 13.06 1.17 5.05
C ILE A 88 12.84 2.65 5.30
N LYS A 89 13.39 3.17 6.41
CA LYS A 89 13.44 4.60 6.66
C LYS A 89 14.63 5.23 5.94
N ASN A 90 14.35 6.18 5.06
CA ASN A 90 15.34 6.99 4.37
C ASN A 90 15.32 8.43 4.90
N ASP A 91 16.21 9.28 4.40
CA ASP A 91 16.24 10.70 4.77
C ASP A 91 15.00 11.46 4.28
N ASN A 92 14.43 11.03 3.14
CA ASN A 92 13.29 11.67 2.49
C ASN A 92 11.93 11.04 2.80
N GLY A 93 11.86 10.04 3.69
CA GLY A 93 10.60 9.37 4.02
C GLY A 93 10.76 7.89 4.31
N LEU A 94 9.71 7.11 4.00
CA LEU A 94 9.70 5.66 4.11
C LEU A 94 9.53 5.03 2.73
N SER A 95 10.27 3.95 2.50
CA SER A 95 10.01 3.00 1.41
C SER A 95 9.40 1.74 2.02
N ILE A 96 8.29 1.28 1.44
CA ILE A 96 7.60 0.05 1.86
C ILE A 96 7.63 -0.92 0.69
N GLU A 97 8.23 -2.09 0.91
CA GLU A 97 8.29 -3.18 -0.06
C GLU A 97 7.48 -4.36 0.47
N ALA A 98 6.71 -5.00 -0.40
CA ALA A 98 5.86 -6.12 -0.04
C ALA A 98 5.65 -7.05 -1.23
N LYS A 99 5.48 -8.35 -0.97
CA LYS A 99 5.04 -9.30 -2.00
C LYS A 99 3.53 -9.43 -1.94
N THR A 100 2.86 -9.13 -3.04
CA THR A 100 1.42 -9.41 -3.18
C THR A 100 1.21 -10.92 -3.19
N ARG A 101 0.15 -11.40 -2.54
CA ARG A 101 -0.39 -12.73 -2.81
C ARG A 101 -0.81 -12.70 -4.27
N GLN A 102 -0.14 -13.47 -5.10
CA GLN A 102 -0.39 -13.51 -6.53
C GLN A 102 -1.84 -13.97 -6.76
N TYR A 103 -2.78 -13.04 -6.97
CA TYR A 103 -4.08 -13.38 -7.55
C TYR A 103 -3.89 -13.57 -9.06
N GLY A 104 -3.27 -14.69 -9.41
CA GLY A 104 -2.85 -14.97 -10.78
C GLY A 104 -2.14 -16.32 -10.93
N GLY A 105 -2.67 -17.35 -10.26
CA GLY A 105 -2.20 -18.73 -10.40
C GLY A 105 -3.23 -19.69 -9.80
N ASN A 106 -4.08 -20.23 -10.68
CA ASN A 106 -4.97 -21.39 -10.55
C ASN A 106 -5.55 -21.68 -9.16
N HIS A 107 -6.86 -21.50 -9.06
CA HIS A 107 -7.70 -22.24 -8.14
C HIS A 107 -7.49 -23.75 -8.41
N GLU A 108 -6.64 -24.41 -7.63
CA GLU A 108 -6.68 -25.87 -7.51
C GLU A 108 -7.61 -26.19 -6.34
N ILE A 109 -8.68 -26.88 -6.70
CA ILE A 109 -9.64 -27.59 -5.84
C ILE A 109 -8.95 -28.63 -4.94
#